data_AF-A0A485B9J2-F1
#
_entry.id   AF-A0A485B9J2-F1
#
_cell.length_a   1.000
_cell.length_b   1.000
_cell.length_c   1.000
_cell.angle_alpha   90.00
_cell.angle_beta   90.00
_cell.angle_gamma   90.00
#
_symmetry.space_group_name_H-M   'P 1'
#
loop_
_entity.id
_entity.type
_entity.pdbx_description
1 polymer ?
#
loop_
_entity_poly.entity_id
_entity_poly.type
_entity_poly.pdbx_seq_one_letter_code
_entity_poly.pdbx_strand_id
1 'polypeptide(L)'
;MLDPNLLRTEPDAVAEKLARRGFKLDVDKLRALEERRKVLQVETENLQAERNSRSKSIGQAKARGEDIEPLRLEVNKLGEQLDAAKTDLDALLAEIRDIALTIPNVPHDDVPLGKSENDNVEVSRWVPRASSILTYAIT
;
A
#
# COMPACT_ATOMS: atom_id res chain seq x y z
N MET A 1 0.78 -9.34 -2.40
CA MET A 1 0.54 -8.13 -1.57
C MET A 1 -0.91 -7.72 -1.79
N LEU A 2 -1.60 -7.30 -0.73
CA LEU A 2 -2.97 -6.80 -0.86
C LEU A 2 -2.99 -5.58 -1.79
N ASP A 3 -4.12 -5.34 -2.47
CA ASP A 3 -4.28 -4.14 -3.30
C ASP A 3 -4.09 -2.88 -2.41
N PRO A 4 -3.09 -2.03 -2.71
CA PRO A 4 -2.89 -0.78 -1.98
C PRO A 4 -4.12 0.11 -2.00
N ASN A 5 -4.91 0.09 -3.07
CA ASN A 5 -6.12 0.90 -3.16
C ASN A 5 -7.14 0.47 -2.09
N LEU A 6 -7.28 -0.83 -1.87
CA LEU A 6 -8.20 -1.38 -0.88
C LEU A 6 -7.83 -0.98 0.55
N LEU A 7 -6.52 -0.95 0.87
CA LEU A 7 -6.01 -0.48 2.16
C LEU A 7 -6.26 1.01 2.40
N ARG A 8 -6.57 1.78 1.36
CA ARG A 8 -6.71 3.24 1.40
C ARG A 8 -8.17 3.66 1.39
N THR A 9 -8.99 2.99 0.60
CA THR A 9 -10.42 3.30 0.46
C THR A 9 -11.26 2.63 1.54
N GLU A 10 -10.92 1.39 1.90
CA GLU A 10 -11.76 0.54 2.76
C GLU A 10 -10.95 -0.18 3.86
N PRO A 11 -10.09 0.52 4.63
CA PRO A 11 -9.22 -0.11 5.61
C PRO A 11 -10.00 -0.85 6.72
N ASP A 12 -11.18 -0.36 7.10
CA ASP A 12 -12.00 -0.97 8.14
C ASP A 12 -12.60 -2.31 7.69
N ALA A 13 -13.07 -2.39 6.43
CA ALA A 13 -13.59 -3.63 5.85
C ALA A 13 -12.48 -4.69 5.74
N VAL A 14 -11.27 -4.26 5.34
CA VAL A 14 -10.09 -5.14 5.34
C VAL A 14 -9.75 -5.61 6.75
N ALA A 15 -9.75 -4.71 7.74
CA ALA A 15 -9.46 -5.03 9.13
C ALA A 15 -10.46 -6.06 9.70
N GLU A 16 -11.75 -5.92 9.40
CA GLU A 16 -12.79 -6.87 9.82
C GLU A 16 -12.54 -8.27 9.23
N LYS A 17 -12.24 -8.37 7.93
CA LYS A 17 -11.96 -9.67 7.30
C LYS A 17 -10.67 -10.29 7.79
N LEU A 18 -9.64 -9.49 8.06
CA LEU A 18 -8.38 -9.97 8.63
C LEU A 18 -8.54 -10.45 10.09
N ALA A 19 -9.41 -9.82 10.87
CA ALA A 19 -9.73 -10.23 12.22
C ALA A 19 -10.33 -11.65 12.28
N ARG A 20 -11.05 -12.08 11.23
CA ARG A 20 -11.56 -13.46 11.09
C ARG A 20 -10.45 -14.52 11.11
N ARG A 21 -9.22 -14.14 10.72
CA ARG A 21 -8.02 -14.99 10.76
C ARG A 21 -7.11 -14.68 11.96
N GLY A 22 -7.58 -13.87 12.91
CA GLY A 22 -6.81 -13.48 14.09
C GLY A 22 -5.73 -12.42 13.83
N PHE A 23 -5.72 -11.78 12.66
CA PHE A 23 -4.79 -10.68 12.37
C PHE A 23 -5.43 -9.33 12.71
N LYS A 24 -4.75 -8.53 13.54
CA LYS A 24 -5.20 -7.17 13.90
C LYS A 24 -4.49 -6.15 13.01
N LEU A 25 -5.25 -5.53 12.10
CA LEU A 25 -4.75 -4.41 11.31
C LEU A 25 -4.80 -3.11 12.12
N ASP A 26 -3.70 -2.36 12.12
CA ASP A 26 -3.64 -1.02 12.71
C ASP A 26 -4.13 0.03 11.70
N VAL A 27 -5.45 0.22 11.67
CA VAL A 27 -6.14 1.13 10.75
C VAL A 27 -5.77 2.59 11.02
N ASP A 28 -5.61 2.98 12.28
CA ASP A 28 -5.26 4.35 12.66
C ASP A 28 -3.87 4.73 12.17
N LYS A 29 -2.90 3.81 12.32
CA LYS A 29 -1.55 4.00 11.77
C LYS A 29 -1.59 4.14 10.25
N LEU A 30 -2.32 3.27 9.54
CA LEU A 30 -2.44 3.36 8.08
C LEU A 30 -3.07 4.68 7.62
N ARG A 31 -4.15 5.13 8.28
CA ARG A 31 -4.80 6.42 7.99
C ARG A 31 -3.84 7.59 8.20
N ALA A 32 -3.08 7.58 9.30
CA ALA A 32 -2.11 8.64 9.59
C ALA A 32 -0.94 8.69 8.60
N LEU A 33 -0.49 7.54 8.08
CA LEU A 33 0.54 7.47 7.04
C LEU A 33 0.01 7.95 5.69
N GLU A 34 -1.21 7.55 5.32
CA GLU A 34 -1.83 8.00 4.08
C GLU A 34 -2.13 9.50 4.05
N GLU A 35 -2.53 10.08 5.18
CA GLU A 35 -2.73 11.53 5.28
C GLU A 35 -1.41 12.27 5.09
N ARG A 36 -0.34 11.84 5.77
CA ARG A 36 1.02 12.37 5.56
C ARG A 36 1.47 12.24 4.10
N ARG A 37 1.17 11.10 3.46
CA ARG A 37 1.52 10.85 2.05
C ARG A 37 0.82 11.84 1.14
N LYS A 38 -0.47 12.12 1.37
CA LYS A 38 -1.22 13.12 0.58
C LYS A 38 -0.63 14.51 0.75
N VAL A 39 -0.30 14.91 1.97
CA VAL A 39 0.30 16.22 2.26
C VAL A 39 1.63 16.37 1.51
N LEU A 40 2.56 15.42 1.66
CA LEU A 40 3.86 15.46 0.99
C LEU A 40 3.75 15.40 -0.53
N GLN A 41 2.80 14.62 -1.05
CA GLN A 41 2.52 14.56 -2.49
C GLN A 41 2.12 15.94 -3.03
N VAL A 42 1.16 16.60 -2.38
CA VAL A 42 0.67 17.93 -2.76
C VAL A 42 1.79 18.97 -2.64
N GLU A 43 2.58 18.93 -1.56
CA GLU A 43 3.73 19.81 -1.38
C GLU A 43 4.76 19.64 -2.50
N THR A 44 5.10 18.40 -2.84
CA THR A 44 6.03 18.08 -3.94
C THR A 44 5.52 18.62 -5.28
N GLU A 45 4.22 18.46 -5.57
CA GLU A 45 3.59 18.97 -6.79
C GLU A 45 3.61 20.50 -6.84
N ASN A 46 3.30 21.16 -5.72
CA ASN A 46 3.34 22.62 -5.60
C ASN A 46 4.75 23.17 -5.80
N LEU A 47 5.75 22.61 -5.12
CA LEU A 47 7.16 23.00 -5.26
C LEU A 47 7.66 22.80 -6.70
N GLN A 48 7.28 21.68 -7.33
CA GLN A 48 7.63 21.41 -8.71
C GLN A 48 6.98 22.42 -9.68
N ALA A 49 5.71 22.77 -9.47
CA ALA A 49 5.00 23.77 -10.25
C ALA A 49 5.63 25.17 -10.07
N GLU A 50 5.95 25.55 -8.83
CA GLU A 50 6.58 26.83 -8.53
C GLU A 50 7.97 26.93 -9.15
N ARG A 51 8.82 25.92 -8.97
CA ARG A 51 10.15 25.84 -9.61
C ARG A 51 10.05 26.01 -11.13
N ASN A 52 9.11 25.32 -11.77
CA ASN A 52 8.89 25.41 -13.21
C ASN A 52 8.43 26.80 -13.65
N SER A 53 7.55 27.43 -12.87
CA SER A 53 7.10 28.80 -13.12
C SER A 53 8.25 29.79 -13.04
N ARG A 54 9.03 29.76 -11.94
CA ARG A 54 10.19 30.63 -11.71
C ARG A 54 11.28 30.42 -12.77
N SER A 55 11.52 29.18 -13.18
CA SER A 55 12.48 28.85 -14.25
C SER A 55 12.08 29.49 -15.59
N LYS A 56 10.78 29.55 -15.91
CA LYS A 56 10.28 30.27 -17.09
C LYS A 56 10.49 31.78 -16.96
N SER A 57 10.23 32.35 -15.78
CA SER A 57 10.47 33.77 -15.51
C SER A 57 11.94 34.17 -15.69
N ILE A 58 12.88 33.32 -15.29
CA ILE A 58 14.33 33.53 -15.55
C ILE A 58 14.61 33.66 -17.05
N GLY A 59 14.06 32.76 -17.88
CA GLY A 59 14.25 32.82 -19.32
C GLY A 59 13.71 34.11 -19.94
N GLN A 60 12.56 34.58 -19.45
CA GLN A 60 11.95 35.84 -19.89
C GLN A 60 12.75 37.07 -19.43
N ALA A 61 13.20 37.10 -18.17
CA ALA A 61 14.03 38.18 -17.63
C ALA A 61 15.38 38.27 -18.35
N LYS A 62 16.01 37.12 -18.61
CA LYS A 62 17.24 37.04 -19.42
C LYS A 62 17.06 37.58 -20.83
N ALA A 63 15.91 37.30 -21.47
CA ALA A 63 15.59 37.85 -22.79
C ALA A 63 15.39 39.38 -22.77
N ARG A 64 14.94 39.94 -21.64
CA ARG A 64 14.81 41.39 -21.43
C ARG A 64 16.10 42.09 -20.97
N GLY A 65 17.17 41.33 -20.71
CA GLY A 65 18.43 41.87 -20.20
C GLY A 65 18.39 42.29 -18.72
N GLU A 66 17.44 41.76 -17.96
CA GLU A 66 17.30 42.01 -16.51
C GLU A 66 18.31 41.18 -15.70
N ASP A 67 18.59 41.61 -14.47
CA ASP A 67 19.35 40.80 -13.52
C ASP A 67 18.55 39.56 -13.09
N ILE A 68 19.14 38.39 -13.30
CA ILE A 68 18.52 37.09 -13.04
C ILE A 68 19.05 36.42 -11.78
N GLU A 69 20.08 36.95 -11.12
CA GLU A 69 20.66 36.27 -9.96
C GLU A 69 19.68 36.09 -8.80
N PRO A 70 18.84 37.07 -8.44
CA PRO A 70 17.82 36.89 -7.41
C PRO A 70 16.87 35.73 -7.72
N LEU A 71 16.43 35.63 -8.98
CA LEU A 71 15.52 34.57 -9.43
C LEU A 71 16.22 33.21 -9.46
N ARG A 72 17.52 33.17 -9.82
CA ARG A 72 18.31 31.94 -9.85
C ARG A 72 18.51 31.38 -8.44
N LEU A 73 18.78 32.23 -7.45
CA LEU A 73 18.87 31.83 -6.04
C LEU A 73 17.53 31.26 -5.53
N GLU A 74 16.40 31.87 -5.89
CA GLU A 74 15.07 31.38 -5.54
C GLU A 74 14.79 29.99 -6.14
N VAL A 75 15.10 29.78 -7.42
CA VAL A 75 14.94 28.48 -8.09
C VAL A 75 15.84 27.40 -7.48
N ASN A 76 17.07 27.75 -7.09
CA ASN A 76 17.97 26.81 -6.41
C ASN A 76 17.39 26.38 -5.06
N LYS A 77 16.90 27.33 -4.26
CA LYS A 77 16.25 27.04 -2.98
C LYS A 77 15.00 26.17 -3.15
N LEU A 78 14.16 26.45 -4.15
CA LEU A 78 13.02 25.59 -4.49
C LEU A 78 13.45 24.19 -4.92
N GLY A 79 14.60 24.07 -5.59
CA GLY A 79 15.22 22.79 -5.92
C GLY A 79 15.58 21.98 -4.68
N GLU A 80 16.28 22.59 -3.73
CA GLU A 80 16.65 21.94 -2.45
C GLU A 80 15.42 21.51 -1.65
N GLN A 81 14.39 22.37 -1.57
CA GLN A 81 13.13 22.03 -0.90
C GLN A 81 12.40 20.88 -1.59
N LEU A 82 12.36 20.89 -2.92
CA LEU A 82 11.72 19.83 -3.70
C LEU A 82 12.44 18.49 -3.53
N ASP A 83 13.77 18.49 -3.50
CA ASP A 83 14.56 17.26 -3.33
C ASP A 83 14.39 16.68 -1.91
N ALA A 84 14.29 17.55 -0.90
CA ALA A 84 13.94 17.14 0.47
C ALA A 84 12.54 16.52 0.53
N ALA A 85 11.52 17.21 -0.02
CA ALA A 85 10.14 16.72 -0.03
C ALA A 85 9.98 15.38 -0.76
N LYS A 86 10.71 15.17 -1.86
CA LYS A 86 10.76 13.88 -2.58
C LYS A 86 11.37 12.78 -1.72
N THR A 87 12.48 13.07 -1.04
CA THR A 87 13.15 12.10 -0.17
C THR A 87 12.21 11.66 0.96
N ASP A 88 11.51 12.62 1.58
CA ASP A 88 10.53 12.33 2.64
C ASP A 88 9.34 11.53 2.12
N LEU A 89 8.85 11.86 0.92
CA LEU A 89 7.77 11.12 0.27
C LEU A 89 8.19 9.67 -0.05
N ASP A 90 9.39 9.47 -0.59
CA ASP A 90 9.92 8.15 -0.93
C ASP A 90 10.12 7.29 0.32
N ALA A 91 10.65 7.88 1.39
CA ALA A 91 10.79 7.20 2.69
C ALA A 91 9.43 6.78 3.26
N LEU A 92 8.43 7.66 3.16
CA LEU A 92 7.07 7.36 3.63
C LEU A 92 6.39 6.28 2.78
N LEU A 93 6.57 6.30 1.46
CA LEU A 93 6.07 5.26 0.56
C LEU A 93 6.72 3.90 0.87
N ALA A 94 8.01 3.89 1.21
CA ALA A 94 8.71 2.69 1.66
C ALA A 94 8.12 2.16 2.98
N GLU A 95 7.86 3.02 3.97
CA GLU A 95 7.22 2.62 5.24
C GLU A 95 5.83 2.01 5.00
N ILE A 96 4.99 2.65 4.17
CA ILE A 96 3.66 2.14 3.82
C ILE A 96 3.77 0.77 3.12
N ARG A 97 4.73 0.63 2.20
CA ARG A 97 4.99 -0.64 1.50
C ARG A 97 5.39 -1.73 2.47
N ASP A 98 6.30 -1.46 3.40
CA ASP A 98 6.78 -2.44 4.36
C ASP A 98 5.64 -2.92 5.26
N ILE A 99 4.77 -2.02 5.72
CA ILE A 99 3.56 -2.39 6.44
C ILE A 99 2.66 -3.27 5.57
N ALA A 100 2.42 -2.89 4.31
CA ALA A 100 1.58 -3.66 3.41
C ALA A 100 2.11 -5.08 3.13
N LEU A 101 3.42 -5.28 3.18
CA LEU A 101 4.06 -6.60 3.04
C LEU A 101 3.85 -7.50 4.27
N THR A 102 3.59 -6.92 5.45
CA THR A 102 3.28 -7.71 6.67
C THR A 102 1.82 -8.18 6.72
N ILE A 103 0.94 -7.61 5.89
CA ILE A 103 -0.50 -7.91 5.91
C ILE A 103 -0.76 -9.22 5.16
N PRO A 104 -1.39 -10.23 5.78
CA PRO A 104 -1.73 -11.48 5.11
C PRO A 104 -2.87 -11.26 4.11
N ASN A 105 -3.13 -12.27 3.28
CA ASN A 105 -4.24 -12.16 2.32
C ASN A 105 -5.60 -12.14 3.04
N VAL A 106 -6.54 -11.38 2.48
CA VAL A 106 -7.92 -11.29 2.98
C VAL A 106 -8.66 -12.61 2.67
N PRO A 107 -9.29 -13.25 3.67
CA PRO A 107 -10.12 -14.44 3.43
C PRO A 107 -11.27 -14.14 2.46
N HIS A 108 -11.57 -15.08 1.56
CA HIS A 108 -12.76 -14.99 0.71
C HIS A 108 -14.04 -15.16 1.55
N ASP A 109 -15.16 -14.61 1.09
CA ASP A 109 -16.41 -14.60 1.86
C ASP A 109 -16.99 -16.00 2.09
N ASP A 110 -16.69 -16.95 1.20
CA ASP A 110 -17.08 -18.37 1.32
C ASP A 110 -16.19 -19.20 2.27
N VAL A 111 -15.08 -18.63 2.77
CA VAL A 111 -14.19 -19.37 3.68
C VAL A 111 -14.86 -19.45 5.06
N PRO A 112 -15.08 -20.66 5.60
CA PRO A 112 -15.71 -20.82 6.89
C PRO A 112 -14.87 -20.16 7.99
N LEU A 113 -15.55 -19.58 8.98
CA LEU A 113 -14.90 -19.02 10.16
C LEU A 113 -14.29 -20.16 11.00
N GLY A 114 -13.03 -20.01 11.36
CA GLY A 114 -12.32 -20.97 12.19
C GLY A 114 -11.14 -20.33 12.89
N LYS A 115 -10.85 -20.76 14.12
CA LYS A 115 -9.71 -20.32 14.92
C LYS A 115 -8.54 -21.30 14.85
N SER A 116 -8.82 -22.56 14.51
CA SER A 116 -7.85 -23.64 14.49
C SER A 116 -8.17 -24.69 13.42
N GLU A 117 -7.26 -25.64 13.25
CA GLU A 117 -7.45 -26.80 12.35
C GLU A 117 -8.67 -27.65 12.69
N ASN A 118 -9.14 -27.62 13.94
CA ASN A 118 -10.33 -28.35 14.38
C ASN A 118 -11.63 -27.77 13.81
N ASP A 119 -11.59 -26.52 13.32
CA ASP A 119 -12.73 -25.84 12.70
C ASP A 119 -12.80 -26.08 11.19
N ASN A 120 -11.86 -26.85 10.63
CA ASN A 120 -11.83 -27.16 9.21
C ASN A 120 -13.02 -28.04 8.82
N VAL A 121 -13.71 -27.65 7.76
CA VAL A 121 -14.84 -28.41 7.20
C VAL A 121 -14.32 -29.34 6.10
N GLU A 122 -14.53 -30.64 6.27
CA GLU A 122 -14.22 -31.62 5.24
C GLU A 122 -15.22 -31.51 4.09
N VAL A 123 -14.73 -31.24 2.88
CA VAL A 123 -15.58 -31.04 1.69
C VAL A 123 -15.90 -32.36 1.00
N SER A 124 -14.91 -33.26 0.88
CA SER A 124 -15.12 -34.59 0.31
C SER A 124 -14.02 -35.55 0.76
N ARG A 125 -14.38 -36.83 0.85
CA ARG A 125 -13.45 -37.94 1.10
C ARG A 125 -13.54 -38.93 -0.05
N TRP A 126 -12.41 -39.21 -0.68
CA TRP A 126 -12.32 -40.36 -1.57
C TRP A 126 -11.83 -41.57 -0.79
N VAL A 127 -12.59 -42.67 -0.85
CA VAL A 127 -12.19 -43.96 -0.29
C VAL A 127 -12.08 -45.01 -1.40
N PRO A 128 -10.94 -45.70 -1.56
CA PRO A 128 -10.83 -46.81 -2.50
C PRO A 128 -11.82 -47.91 -2.10
N ARG A 129 -12.50 -48.54 -3.07
CA ARG A 129 -13.38 -49.69 -2.79
C ARG A 129 -12.57 -50.78 -2.09
N ALA A 130 -13.00 -51.18 -0.90
CA ALA A 130 -12.49 -52.39 -0.27
C ALA A 130 -12.77 -53.57 -1.20
N SER A 131 -11.72 -54.26 -1.64
CA SER A 131 -11.82 -55.52 -2.36
C SER A 131 -12.66 -56.47 -1.50
N SER A 132 -13.83 -56.84 -2.00
CA SER A 132 -14.69 -57.86 -1.41
C SER A 132 -13.86 -59.09 -1.06
N ILE A 133 -13.68 -59.35 0.24
CA ILE A 133 -13.16 -60.62 0.73
C ILE A 133 -14.21 -61.67 0.35
N LEU A 134 -13.93 -62.40 -0.72
CA LEU A 134 -14.62 -63.65 -1.06
C LEU A 134 -14.33 -64.64 0.06
N THR A 135 -15.25 -64.74 1.01
CA THR A 135 -15.28 -65.83 1.99
C THR A 135 -15.56 -67.12 1.23
N TYR A 136 -14.52 -67.87 0.85
CA TYR A 136 -14.67 -69.27 0.50
C TYR A 136 -14.91 -70.04 1.80
N ALA A 137 -16.16 -70.46 2.02
CA ALA A 137 -16.45 -71.56 2.93
C ALA A 137 -15.91 -72.85 2.28
N ILE A 138 -14.92 -73.48 2.93
CA ILE A 138 -14.54 -74.86 2.64
C ILE A 138 -14.92 -75.67 3.88
N THR A 139 -15.88 -76.58 3.71
CA THR A 139 -16.18 -77.72 4.60
C THR A 139 -15.03 -78.70 4.65
#